data_AF-A0A820JB93-F1
#
_entry.id   AF-A0A820JB93-F1
#
_cell.length_a   1.000
_cell.length_b   1.000
_cell.length_c   1.000
_cell.angle_alpha   90.00
_cell.angle_beta   90.00
_cell.angle_gamma   90.00
#
_symmetry.space_group_name_H-M   'P 1'
#
loop_
_entity.id
_entity.type
_entity.pdbx_description
1 polymer ?
#
loop_
_entity_poly.entity_id
_entity_poly.type
_entity_poly.pdbx_seq_one_letter_code
_entity_poly.pdbx_strand_id
1 'polypeptide(L)' 'LDGKHVIFGRVLQGQDIVKKMESVGTDEGTPRANVVIADCGQV' A
#
# COMPACT_ATOMS: atom_id res chain seq x y z
N LEU A 1 4.48 -16.19 -3.10
CA LEU A 1 5.56 -15.24 -2.72
C LEU A 1 6.49 -15.84 -1.67
N ASP A 2 6.12 -16.94 -1.01
CA ASP A 2 6.99 -17.62 -0.04
C ASP A 2 8.30 -18.12 -0.67
N GLY A 3 9.41 -17.80 -0.01
CA GLY A 3 10.77 -18.15 -0.43
C GLY A 3 11.44 -17.18 -1.41
N LYS A 4 10.69 -16.28 -2.07
CA LYS A 4 11.25 -15.25 -2.98
C LYS A 4 11.16 -13.82 -2.45
N HIS A 5 10.24 -13.55 -1.52
CA HIS A 5 10.07 -12.23 -0.90
C HIS A 5 10.25 -12.34 0.61
N VAL A 6 11.19 -11.57 1.14
CA VAL A 6 11.41 -11.45 2.59
C VAL A 6 10.37 -10.49 3.15
N ILE A 7 9.52 -10.98 4.05
CA ILE A 7 8.54 -10.16 4.75
C ILE A 7 9.27 -9.42 5.88
N PHE A 8 9.34 -8.09 5.80
CA PHE A 8 10.06 -7.24 6.76
C PHE A 8 9.14 -6.47 7.72
N GLY A 9 7.82 -6.61 7.60
CA GLY A 9 6.88 -5.92 8.48
C GLY A 9 5.42 -6.15 8.11
N ARG A 10 4.52 -5.69 8.99
CA ARG A 10 3.06 -5.68 8.74
C ARG A 10 2.48 -4.35 9.16
N VAL A 11 1.43 -3.91 8.47
CA VAL A 11 0.67 -2.71 8.82
C VAL A 11 -0.01 -2.91 10.18
N LEU A 12 0.30 -2.06 11.17
CA LEU A 12 -0.32 -2.12 12.49
C LEU A 12 -1.54 -1.18 12.62
N GLN A 13 -1.54 -0.06 11.90
CA GLN A 13 -2.61 0.94 11.87
C GLN A 13 -2.77 1.52 10.46
N GLY A 14 -3.96 2.02 10.12
CA GLY A 14 -4.20 2.64 8.81
C GLY A 14 -4.55 1.65 7.68
N GLN A 15 -5.01 0.45 8.02
CA GLN A 15 -5.41 -0.56 7.01
C GLN A 15 -6.55 -0.06 6.11
N ASP A 16 -7.40 0.84 6.61
CA ASP A 16 -8.45 1.52 5.82
C ASP A 16 -7.87 2.41 4.72
N ILE A 17 -6.71 3.02 4.93
CA ILE A 17 -6.03 3.83 3.91
C ILE A 17 -5.51 2.90 2.81
N VAL A 18 -4.91 1.77 3.19
CA VAL A 18 -4.47 0.74 2.24
C VAL A 18 -5.64 0.25 1.38
N LYS A 19 -6.80 -0.02 2.00
CA LYS A 19 -8.01 -0.42 1.25
C LYS A 19 -8.53 0.67 0.31
N LYS A 20 -8.48 1.95 0.72
CA LYS A 20 -8.83 3.07 -0.17
C LYS A 20 -7.87 3.17 -1.34
N MET A 21 -6.56 2.97 -1.12
CA MET A 21 -5.56 2.92 -2.19
C MET A 21 -5.81 1.75 -3.14
N GLU A 22 -6.22 0.59 -2.62
CA GLU A 22 -6.60 -0.57 -3.44
C GLU A 22 -7.85 -0.27 -4.30
N SER A 23 -8.84 0.45 -3.74
CA SER A 23 -10.08 0.79 -4.46
C SER A 23 -9.89 1.70 -5.69
N VAL A 24 -8.80 2.47 -5.73
CA VAL A 24 -8.44 3.30 -6.89
C VAL A 24 -7.51 2.58 -7.87
N GLY A 25 -7.06 1.37 -7.54
CA GLY A 25 -6.32 0.49 -8.44
C GLY A 25 -7.19 -0.05 -9.57
N THR A 26 -6.55 -0.55 -10.62
CA THR A 26 -7.20 -1.30 -11.71
C THR A 26 -6.54 -2.66 -11.85
N ASP A 27 -7.21 -3.61 -12.49
CA ASP A 27 -6.65 -4.94 -12.78
C ASP A 27 -5.35 -4.91 -13.60
N GLU A 28 -5.14 -3.87 -14.43
CA GLU A 28 -3.88 -3.62 -15.16
C GLU A 28 -2.76 -3.03 -14.29
N GLY A 29 -3.02 -2.75 -13.01
CA GLY A 29 -2.06 -2.16 -12.08
C GLY A 29 -1.88 -0.64 -12.20
N THR A 30 -2.55 0.02 -13.14
CA THR A 30 -2.49 1.49 -13.29
C THR A 30 -3.56 2.18 -12.43
N PRO A 31 -3.20 2.93 -11.39
CA PRO A 31 -4.18 3.57 -10.54
C PRO A 31 -4.94 4.67 -11.29
N ARG A 32 -6.25 4.78 -11.04
CA ARG A 32 -7.11 5.83 -11.63
C ARG A 32 -6.89 7.21 -11.03
N ALA A 33 -6.27 7.27 -9.86
CA ALA A 33 -5.97 8.48 -9.12
C ALA A 33 -4.52 8.44 -8.65
N ASN A 34 -3.88 9.61 -8.56
CA ASN A 34 -2.53 9.72 -8.02
C ASN A 34 -2.54 9.45 -6.52
N VAL A 35 -1.83 8.41 -6.10
CA VAL A 35 -1.63 8.05 -4.70
C VAL A 35 -0.21 8.42 -4.30
N VAL A 36 -0.05 9.44 -3.46
CA VAL A 36 1.26 9.99 -3.07
C VAL A 36 1.41 9.93 -1.55
N ILE A 37 2.58 9.51 -1.08
CA ILE A 37 2.96 9.62 0.32
C ILE A 37 3.42 11.06 0.55
N ALA A 38 2.54 11.88 1.11
CA ALA A 38 2.80 13.30 1.30
C ALA A 38 3.78 13.59 2.45
N ASP A 39 3.78 12.75 3.48
CA ASP A 39 4.63 12.88 4.66
C ASP A 39 4.88 11.50 5.27
N CYS A 40 6.09 11.26 5.80
CA CYS A 40 6.43 10.02 6.49
C CYS A 40 7.51 10.27 7.56
N GLY A 41 7.47 9.48 8.63
CA GLY A 41 8.39 9.59 9.75
C GLY A 41 8.37 8.34 10.62
N GLN A 42 9.33 8.27 11.54
CA GLN A 42 9.41 7.22 12.57
C GLN A 42 8.98 7.81 13.92
N VAL A 43 8.21 7.06 14.69
CA VAL A 43 7.90 7.34 16.10
C VAL A 43 8.97 6.78 17.02
#